data_AF-A0A7S1DKL8-F1
#
_entry.id   AF-A0A7S1DKL8-F1
#
_cell.length_a   1.000
_cell.length_b   1.000
_cell.length_c   1.000
_cell.angle_alpha   90.00
_cell.angle_beta   90.00
_cell.angle_gamma   90.00
#
_symmetry.space_group_name_H-M   'P 1'
#
loop_
_entity.id
_entity.type
_entity.pdbx_description
1 polymer ?
#
loop_
_entity_poly.entity_id
_entity_poly.type
_entity_poly.pdbx_seq_one_letter_code
_entity_poly.pdbx_strand_id
1 'polypeptide(L)'
;MPKKGGKKKAKEPAFLTSAADTEPFGCNVNDLIVTPMGIQVTVIGVKKSEYDIYNQLDGTLWATFPGGFNSPLRAKSAEEFEVQGYRRAHEGIHILRDKEVFEVKRQELLDAHNPILQEAQKKAKAEKKEAKGAKKKKEAKGA
;
A
#
# COMPACT_ATOMS: atom_id res chain seq x y z
N MET A 1 -23.98 -1.94 29.74
CA MET A 1 -23.64 -2.49 28.41
C MET A 1 -22.80 -1.47 27.64
N PRO A 2 -21.49 -1.66 27.49
CA PRO A 2 -20.62 -0.69 26.83
C PRO A 2 -20.68 -0.86 25.30
N LYS A 3 -21.20 0.16 24.58
CA LYS A 3 -21.05 0.26 23.12
C LYS A 3 -19.71 0.91 22.81
N LYS A 4 -18.78 0.05 22.41
CA LYS A 4 -17.44 0.32 21.89
C LYS A 4 -17.56 1.08 20.56
N GLY A 5 -17.24 2.37 20.56
CA GLY A 5 -17.35 3.23 19.38
C GLY A 5 -16.11 4.10 19.19
N GLY A 6 -15.44 3.91 18.06
CA GLY A 6 -14.52 4.89 17.47
C GLY A 6 -13.07 4.82 17.93
N LYS A 7 -12.30 3.86 17.40
CA LYS A 7 -10.84 3.95 17.37
C LYS A 7 -10.49 5.14 16.46
N LYS A 8 -10.30 6.33 17.03
CA LYS A 8 -9.74 7.49 16.32
C LYS A 8 -8.36 7.07 15.79
N LYS A 9 -8.22 7.00 14.46
CA LYS A 9 -6.91 6.96 13.81
C LYS A 9 -6.10 8.12 14.38
N ALA A 10 -4.99 7.81 15.04
CA ALA A 10 -4.03 8.81 15.46
C ALA A 10 -3.61 9.57 14.20
N LYS A 11 -3.77 10.90 14.24
CA LYS A 11 -3.32 11.80 13.19
C LYS A 11 -1.79 11.74 13.24
N GLU A 12 -1.17 11.07 12.27
CA GLU A 12 0.29 11.02 12.14
C GLU A 12 0.87 12.44 12.11
N PRO A 13 2.11 12.65 12.60
CA PRO A 13 2.87 13.82 12.21
C PRO A 13 3.06 13.71 10.69
N ALA A 14 2.38 14.57 9.93
CA ALA A 14 2.32 14.54 8.49
C ALA A 14 3.73 14.73 7.90
N PHE A 15 4.37 13.63 7.49
CA PHE A 15 5.64 13.69 6.77
C PHE A 15 5.48 14.59 5.54
N LEU A 16 6.50 15.38 5.28
CA LEU A 16 6.63 16.12 4.05
C LEU A 16 7.03 15.13 2.96
N THR A 17 6.15 15.01 1.97
CA THR A 17 6.26 14.05 0.86
C THR A 17 6.42 14.74 -0.48
N SER A 18 6.60 16.07 -0.48
CA SER A 18 6.84 16.82 -1.71
C SER A 18 8.24 16.51 -2.25
N ALA A 19 8.38 16.48 -3.58
CA ALA A 19 9.66 16.24 -4.23
C ALA A 19 10.72 17.27 -3.81
N ALA A 20 10.32 18.52 -3.57
CA ALA A 20 11.21 19.60 -3.13
C ALA A 20 11.79 19.35 -1.73
N ASP A 21 11.06 18.64 -0.85
CA ASP A 21 11.56 18.32 0.48
C ASP A 21 12.47 17.07 0.48
N THR A 22 12.33 16.17 -0.51
CA THR A 22 13.12 14.91 -0.60
C THR A 22 14.34 15.02 -1.53
N GLU A 23 14.33 15.95 -2.48
CA GLU A 23 15.44 16.24 -3.41
C GLU A 23 16.80 16.47 -2.73
N PRO A 24 16.91 17.19 -1.58
CA PRO A 24 18.19 17.37 -0.87
C PRO A 24 18.84 16.05 -0.40
N PHE A 25 18.04 15.00 -0.24
CA PHE A 25 18.49 13.67 0.19
C PHE A 25 18.77 12.74 -0.99
N GLY A 26 18.54 13.18 -2.24
CA GLY A 26 18.75 12.38 -3.44
C GLY A 26 17.83 11.16 -3.56
N CYS A 27 16.67 11.18 -2.89
CA CYS A 27 15.69 10.11 -2.92
C CYS A 27 14.26 10.65 -3.04
N ASN A 28 13.34 9.77 -3.44
CA ASN A 28 11.92 10.05 -3.51
C ASN A 28 11.14 9.27 -2.44
N VAL A 29 9.92 9.73 -2.18
CA VAL A 29 8.97 8.97 -1.35
C VAL A 29 8.71 7.61 -1.99
N ASN A 30 8.65 6.57 -1.15
CA ASN A 30 8.59 5.17 -1.54
C ASN A 30 9.83 4.64 -2.28
N ASP A 31 10.96 5.36 -2.31
CA ASP A 31 12.19 4.71 -2.76
C ASP A 31 12.62 3.63 -1.77
N LEU A 32 13.19 2.56 -2.31
CA LEU A 32 13.82 1.50 -1.56
C LEU A 32 15.28 1.86 -1.37
N ILE A 33 15.72 1.83 -0.13
CA ILE A 33 17.08 2.20 0.26
C ILE A 33 17.70 1.03 1.00
N VAL A 34 18.93 0.70 0.63
CA VAL A 34 19.77 -0.25 1.33
C VAL A 34 20.61 0.53 2.34
N THR A 35 20.37 0.27 3.62
CA THR A 35 21.16 0.81 4.73
C THR A 35 22.59 0.24 4.72
N PRO A 36 23.54 0.85 5.46
CA PRO A 36 24.91 0.34 5.54
C PRO A 36 25.01 -1.09 6.08
N MET A 37 23.99 -1.51 6.86
CA MET A 37 23.86 -2.88 7.37
C MET A 37 23.24 -3.86 6.36
N GLY A 38 22.96 -3.42 5.13
CA GLY A 38 22.33 -4.23 4.10
C GLY A 38 20.81 -4.39 4.24
N ILE A 39 20.18 -3.71 5.20
CA ILE A 39 18.72 -3.77 5.39
C ILE A 39 18.04 -2.86 4.38
N GLN A 40 17.06 -3.39 3.65
CA GLN A 40 16.21 -2.63 2.74
C GLN A 40 15.07 -1.95 3.50
N VAL A 41 14.95 -0.64 3.32
CA VAL A 41 13.94 0.21 3.96
C VAL A 41 13.20 1.02 2.90
N THR A 42 11.96 1.43 3.19
CA THR A 42 11.15 2.24 2.28
C THR A 42 11.06 3.67 2.78
N VAL A 43 11.39 4.66 1.96
CA VAL A 43 11.28 6.07 2.33
C VAL A 43 9.82 6.46 2.53
N ILE A 44 9.52 7.09 3.68
CA ILE A 44 8.19 7.61 4.01
C ILE A 44 8.10 9.09 3.61
N GLY A 45 9.17 9.84 3.89
CA GLY A 45 9.23 11.28 3.68
C GLY A 45 10.08 11.97 4.74
N VAL A 46 10.01 13.29 4.78
CA VAL A 46 10.86 14.12 5.65
C VAL A 46 10.03 14.69 6.79
N LYS A 47 10.58 14.68 8.00
CA LYS A 47 9.97 15.33 9.16
C LYS A 47 10.83 16.52 9.56
N LYS A 48 10.28 17.73 9.48
CA LYS A 48 10.93 18.95 10.01
C LYS A 48 10.97 18.88 11.53
N SER A 49 12.13 19.16 12.11
CA SER A 49 12.25 19.33 13.56
C SER A 49 11.68 20.68 13.97
N GLU A 50 10.79 20.72 14.95
CA GLU A 50 10.24 21.97 15.51
C GLU A 50 11.30 22.82 16.25
N TYR A 51 12.46 22.24 16.58
CA TYR A 51 13.48 22.88 17.42
C TYR A 51 14.62 23.55 16.65
N ASP A 52 14.66 23.44 15.32
CA ASP A 52 15.75 23.99 14.51
C ASP A 52 15.34 25.25 13.74
N ILE A 53 15.16 26.33 14.50
CA ILE A 53 14.65 27.63 14.01
C ILE A 53 15.73 28.40 13.21
N TYR A 54 16.98 27.93 13.24
CA TYR A 54 18.13 28.59 12.61
C TYR A 54 18.64 27.88 11.34
N ASN A 55 18.27 26.61 11.11
CA ASN A 55 18.64 25.87 9.90
C ASN A 55 17.40 25.49 9.10
N GLN A 56 17.11 26.27 8.05
CA GLN A 56 15.97 26.07 7.15
C GLN A 56 15.97 24.74 6.37
N LEU A 57 17.00 23.91 6.53
CA LEU A 57 17.21 22.61 5.86
C LEU A 57 17.11 21.37 6.77
N ASP A 58 16.96 21.51 8.10
CA ASP A 58 17.00 20.37 9.05
C ASP A 58 15.68 19.57 9.10
N GLY A 59 15.27 19.06 7.95
CA GLY A 59 14.38 17.91 7.85
C GLY A 59 15.16 16.62 8.15
N THR A 60 14.58 15.71 8.92
CA THR A 60 15.13 14.34 9.03
C THR A 60 14.38 13.43 8.07
N LEU A 61 15.09 12.65 7.26
CA LEU A 61 14.49 11.64 6.39
C LEU A 61 14.01 10.45 7.21
N TRP A 62 12.79 9.99 7.00
CA TRP A 62 12.21 8.84 7.68
C TRP A 62 11.97 7.69 6.71
N ALA A 63 12.25 6.48 7.19
CA ALA A 63 12.04 5.25 6.45
C ALA A 63 11.35 4.18 7.29
N THR A 64 10.57 3.33 6.64
CA THR A 64 9.95 2.13 7.20
C THR A 64 10.88 0.95 7.02
N PHE A 65 11.24 0.31 8.13
CA PHE A 65 12.03 -0.90 8.19
C PHE A 65 11.16 -2.14 7.98
N PRO A 66 11.77 -3.29 7.60
CA PRO A 66 11.09 -4.57 7.57
C PRO A 66 10.42 -4.85 8.93
N GLY A 67 9.12 -5.17 8.91
CA GLY A 67 8.31 -5.31 10.13
C GLY A 67 7.45 -4.09 10.49
N GLY A 68 7.52 -3.02 9.70
CA GLY A 68 6.61 -1.86 9.83
C GLY A 68 7.04 -0.83 10.88
N PHE A 69 8.27 -0.92 11.38
CA PHE A 69 8.84 0.08 12.28
C PHE A 69 9.36 1.29 11.51
N ASN A 70 9.02 2.50 11.94
CA ASN A 70 9.46 3.74 11.30
C ASN A 70 10.61 4.37 12.10
N SER A 71 11.71 4.69 11.42
CA SER A 71 12.88 5.30 12.05
C SER A 71 13.43 6.43 11.19
N PRO A 72 14.00 7.49 11.81
CA PRO A 72 14.81 8.45 11.09
C PRO A 72 16.09 7.79 10.54
N LEU A 73 16.49 8.22 9.35
CA LEU A 73 17.80 7.97 8.76
C LEU A 73 18.78 9.05 9.21
N ARG A 74 20.07 8.70 9.33
CA ARG A 74 21.09 9.62 9.84
C ARG A 74 21.62 10.60 8.80
N ALA A 75 21.53 10.25 7.52
CA ALA A 75 22.04 11.08 6.44
C ALA A 75 21.20 12.36 6.30
N LYS A 76 21.87 13.51 6.28
CA LYS A 76 21.24 14.82 6.13
C LYS A 76 21.26 15.37 4.70
N SER A 77 22.12 14.83 3.85
CA SER A 77 22.28 15.22 2.45
C SER A 77 22.56 14.00 1.57
N ALA A 78 22.43 14.16 0.26
CA ALA A 78 22.80 13.13 -0.71
C ALA A 78 24.27 12.70 -0.61
N GLU A 79 25.19 13.63 -0.31
CA GLU A 79 26.61 13.33 -0.14
C GLU A 79 26.86 12.48 1.13
N GLU A 80 26.24 12.86 2.24
CA GLU A 80 26.30 12.07 3.47
C GLU A 80 25.66 10.70 3.31
N PHE A 81 24.70 10.58 2.40
CA PHE A 81 24.01 9.33 2.09
C PHE A 81 25.00 8.26 1.62
N GLU A 82 25.81 8.59 0.62
CA GLU A 82 26.81 7.69 0.07
C GLU A 82 27.97 7.46 1.04
N VAL A 83 28.44 8.53 1.72
CA VAL A 83 29.55 8.45 2.68
C VAL A 83 29.20 7.54 3.87
N GLN A 84 27.96 7.61 4.36
CA GLN A 84 27.50 6.76 5.45
C GLN A 84 27.22 5.32 4.99
N GLY A 85 27.23 5.05 3.67
CA GLY A 85 27.05 3.72 3.08
C GLY A 85 25.60 3.37 2.73
N TYR A 86 24.69 4.35 2.72
CA TYR A 86 23.35 4.13 2.21
C TYR A 86 23.37 4.13 0.68
N ARG A 87 22.54 3.29 0.08
CA ARG A 87 22.42 3.21 -1.38
C ARG A 87 20.97 3.09 -1.77
N ARG A 88 20.54 3.85 -2.78
CA ARG A 88 19.24 3.61 -3.43
C ARG A 88 19.27 2.24 -4.10
N ALA A 89 18.21 1.46 -3.91
CA ALA A 89 18.07 0.16 -4.54
C ALA A 89 17.94 0.34 -6.06
N HIS A 90 18.30 -0.71 -6.82
CA HIS A 90 18.16 -0.68 -8.27
C HIS A 90 16.67 -0.58 -8.68
N GLU A 91 16.38 0.06 -9.83
CA GLU A 91 15.02 0.22 -10.36
C GLU A 91 14.29 -1.13 -10.51
N GLY A 92 15.01 -2.19 -10.88
CA GLY A 92 14.46 -3.55 -10.95
C GLY A 92 13.85 -4.03 -9.63
N ILE A 93 14.42 -3.65 -8.48
CA ILE A 93 13.90 -4.02 -7.15
C ILE A 93 12.61 -3.25 -6.86
N HIS A 94 12.52 -1.99 -7.29
CA HIS A 94 11.29 -1.19 -7.18
C HIS A 94 10.14 -1.82 -8.00
N ILE A 95 10.43 -2.23 -9.24
CA ILE A 95 9.45 -2.90 -10.11
C ILE A 95 8.97 -4.22 -9.49
N LEU A 96 9.88 -5.02 -8.92
CA LEU A 96 9.51 -6.28 -8.26
C LEU A 96 8.58 -6.05 -7.07
N ARG A 97 8.88 -5.08 -6.21
CA ARG A 97 7.98 -4.69 -5.12
C ARG A 97 6.60 -4.31 -5.65
N ASP A 98 6.54 -3.47 -6.68
CA ASP A 98 5.27 -2.99 -7.23
C ASP A 98 4.46 -4.13 -7.86
N LYS A 99 5.14 -5.09 -8.49
CA LYS A 99 4.53 -6.31 -9.00
C LYS A 99 3.92 -7.15 -7.87
N GLU A 100 4.63 -7.36 -6.77
CA GLU A 100 4.13 -8.11 -5.62
C GLU A 100 2.90 -7.45 -5.00
N VAL A 101 2.95 -6.13 -4.79
CA VAL A 101 1.80 -5.35 -4.29
C VAL A 101 0.61 -5.46 -5.25
N PHE A 102 0.86 -5.40 -6.56
CA PHE A 102 -0.18 -5.56 -7.56
C PHE A 102 -0.80 -6.96 -7.56
N GLU A 103 0.01 -8.01 -7.44
CA GLU A 103 -0.47 -9.39 -7.41
C GLU A 103 -1.34 -9.67 -6.18
N VAL A 104 -0.94 -9.17 -5.00
CA VAL A 104 -1.76 -9.26 -3.77
C VAL A 104 -3.09 -8.57 -3.97
N LYS A 105 -3.08 -7.33 -4.46
CA LYS A 105 -4.31 -6.56 -4.71
C LYS A 105 -5.20 -7.21 -5.76
N ARG A 106 -4.61 -7.80 -6.80
CA ARG A 106 -5.34 -8.57 -7.81
C ARG A 106 -6.02 -9.78 -7.18
N GLN A 107 -5.32 -10.51 -6.31
CA GLN A 107 -5.88 -11.67 -5.62
C GLN A 107 -7.06 -11.27 -4.72
N GLU A 108 -6.91 -10.20 -3.94
CA GLU A 108 -8.01 -9.66 -3.11
C GLU A 108 -9.25 -9.30 -3.93
N LEU A 109 -9.06 -8.69 -5.12
CA LEU A 109 -10.15 -8.37 -6.03
C LEU A 109 -10.83 -9.63 -6.60
N LEU A 110 -10.07 -10.66 -6.94
CA LEU A 110 -10.60 -11.93 -7.42
C LEU A 110 -11.39 -12.65 -6.31
N ASP A 111 -10.89 -12.64 -5.09
CA ASP A 111 -11.55 -13.24 -3.93
C ASP A 111 -12.83 -12.49 -3.57
N ALA A 112 -12.86 -11.16 -3.72
CA ALA A 112 -14.07 -10.36 -3.58
C ALA A 112 -15.09 -10.61 -4.71
N HIS A 113 -14.63 -10.89 -5.93
CA HIS A 113 -15.51 -11.09 -7.08
C HIS A 113 -16.10 -12.52 -7.16
N ASN A 114 -15.36 -13.53 -6.69
CA ASN A 114 -15.79 -14.94 -6.69
C ASN A 114 -17.17 -15.22 -6.06
N PRO A 115 -17.51 -14.72 -4.86
CA PRO A 115 -18.83 -14.97 -4.27
C PRO A 115 -19.97 -14.32 -5.06
N ILE A 116 -19.73 -13.14 -5.64
CA ILE A 116 -20.72 -12.42 -6.47
C ILE A 116 -21.06 -13.22 -7.73
N LEU A 117 -20.04 -13.81 -8.38
CA LEU A 117 -20.24 -14.67 -9.55
C LEU A 117 -20.97 -15.96 -9.19
N GLN A 118 -20.65 -16.57 -8.05
CA GLN A 118 -21.34 -17.78 -7.60
C GLN A 118 -22.81 -17.54 -7.28
N GLU A 119 -23.16 -16.41 -6.65
CA GLU A 119 -24.55 -16.04 -6.40
C GLU A 119 -25.32 -15.72 -7.68
N ALA A 120 -24.70 -14.97 -8.61
CA ALA A 120 -25.30 -14.68 -9.92
C ALA A 120 -25.56 -15.97 -10.72
N GLN A 121 -24.63 -16.93 -10.70
CA GLN A 121 -24.82 -18.22 -11.37
C GLN A 121 -25.89 -19.08 -10.71
N LYS A 122 -26.02 -19.06 -9.37
CA LYS A 122 -27.10 -19.77 -8.66
C LYS A 122 -28.48 -19.18 -9.00
N LYS A 123 -28.61 -17.86 -9.02
CA LYS A 123 -29.85 -17.17 -9.44
C LYS A 123 -30.21 -17.49 -10.89
N ALA A 124 -29.25 -17.39 -11.81
CA ALA A 124 -29.48 -17.73 -13.22
C ALA A 124 -29.83 -19.21 -13.44
N LYS A 125 -29.29 -20.14 -12.63
CA LYS A 125 -29.67 -21.57 -12.68
C LYS A 125 -31.05 -21.83 -12.07
N ALA A 126 -31.47 -21.08 -11.05
CA ALA A 126 -32.80 -21.17 -10.47
C ALA A 126 -33.87 -20.70 -11.46
N GLU A 127 -33.67 -19.53 -12.09
CA GLU A 127 -34.58 -19.00 -13.11
C GLU A 127 -34.70 -19.91 -14.34
N LYS A 128 -33.60 -20.53 -14.78
CA LYS A 128 -33.63 -21.52 -15.87
C LYS A 128 -34.37 -22.81 -15.51
N LYS A 129 -34.36 -23.22 -14.23
CA LYS A 129 -35.13 -24.39 -13.76
C LYS A 129 -36.61 -24.08 -13.68
N GLU A 130 -36.99 -22.90 -13.19
CA GLU A 130 -38.38 -22.46 -13.12
C GLU A 130 -39.00 -22.28 -14.52
N ALA A 131 -38.26 -21.68 -15.47
CA ALA A 131 -38.71 -21.54 -16.85
C ALA A 131 -38.92 -22.90 -17.56
N LYS A 132 -38.06 -23.90 -17.30
CA LYS A 132 -38.23 -25.26 -17.83
C LYS A 132 -39.42 -26.01 -17.20
N GLY A 133 -39.67 -25.81 -15.90
CA GLY A 133 -40.83 -26.38 -15.22
C GLY A 133 -42.16 -25.81 -15.71
N ALA A 134 -42.22 -24.51 -15.99
CA ALA A 134 -43.41 -23.85 -16.54
C ALA A 134 -43.73 -24.30 -17.97
N LYS A 135 -42.72 -24.56 -18.81
CA LYS A 135 -42.89 -25.09 -20.18
C LYS A 135 -43.47 -26.52 -20.17
N LYS A 136 -42.94 -27.40 -19.31
CA LYS A 136 -43.43 -28.79 -19.17
C LYS A 136 -44.87 -28.88 -18.65
N LYS A 137 -45.29 -27.93 -17.80
CA LYS A 137 -46.66 -27.86 -17.29
C LYS A 137 -47.68 -27.32 -18.31
N LYS A 138 -47.23 -26.55 -19.32
CA LYS A 138 -48.09 -26.09 -20.42
C LYS A 138 -48.30 -27.17 -21.50
N GLU A 139 -47.31 -28.01 -21.77
CA GLU A 139 -47.45 -29.16 -22.68
C GLU A 139 -48.34 -30.27 -22.09
N ALA A 140 -48.30 -30.50 -20.76
CA ALA A 140 -49.09 -31.55 -20.11
C ALA A 140 -50.58 -31.21 -19.88
N LYS A 141 -51.03 -29.99 -20.20
CA LYS A 141 -52.43 -29.55 -20.08
C LYS A 141 -53.14 -29.35 -21.43
N GLY A 142 -52.47 -29.64 -22.54
CA GLY A 142 -52.98 -29.46 -23.90
C GLY A 142 -53.23 -30.77 -24.68
N ALA A 143 -53.17 -31.92 -24.02
CA ALA A 143 -53.55 -33.23 -24.57
C ALA A 143 -54.69 -33.80 -23.72
#